data_AF-A0A5D3IYN5-F1
#
_entry.id   AF-A0A5D3IYN5-F1
#
_cell.length_a   1.000
_cell.length_b   1.000
_cell.length_c   1.000
_cell.angle_alpha   90.00
_cell.angle_beta   90.00
_cell.angle_gamma   90.00
#
_symmetry.space_group_name_H-M   'P 1'
#
loop_
_entity.id
_entity.type
_entity.pdbx_description
1 polymer ?
#
loop_
_entity_poly.entity_id
_entity_poly.type
_entity_poly.pdbx_seq_one_letter_code
_entity_poly.pdbx_strand_id
1 'polypeptide(L)'
;TFLAGYGAAQAVPGPLFTFAAFLGASMNQVPSGWLGGLVCLLAIFAPSFLLIVGALPFWESLRRNIRTQAALQGINAAVVGLLLAALYQPVWTSAVLAPQDFGLALVALVALMFWKLPPWLVVVSCGVAGWLLSLAL
;
A
#
# COMPACT_ATOMS: atom_id res chain seq x y z
N THR A 1 0.81 -18.19 -7.71
CA THR A 1 1.92 -17.36 -7.19
C THR A 1 1.52 -15.91 -6.95
N PHE A 2 0.72 -15.27 -7.82
CA PHE A 2 0.23 -13.88 -7.62
C PHE A 2 -0.41 -13.62 -6.26
N LEU A 3 -1.38 -14.43 -5.83
CA LEU A 3 -2.07 -14.27 -4.53
C LEU A 3 -1.12 -14.39 -3.33
N ALA A 4 -0.11 -15.25 -3.42
CA ALA A 4 0.90 -15.40 -2.36
C ALA A 4 1.80 -14.17 -2.27
N GLY A 5 2.23 -13.60 -3.41
CA GLY A 5 2.99 -12.35 -3.43
C GLY A 5 2.17 -11.15 -2.99
N TYR A 6 0.89 -11.10 -3.34
CA TYR A 6 -0.04 -10.05 -2.92
C TYR A 6 -0.28 -10.10 -1.39
N GLY A 7 -0.50 -11.29 -0.83
CA GLY A 7 -0.61 -11.48 0.62
C GLY A 7 0.68 -11.15 1.37
N ALA A 8 1.83 -11.55 0.84
CA ALA A 8 3.13 -11.18 1.42
C ALA A 8 3.40 -9.66 1.35
N ALA A 9 3.07 -9.01 0.23
CA ALA A 9 3.22 -7.56 0.08
C ALA A 9 2.31 -6.78 1.06
N GLN A 10 1.13 -7.30 1.39
CA GLN A 10 0.25 -6.70 2.39
C GLN A 10 0.71 -6.92 3.84
N ALA A 11 1.60 -7.89 4.08
CA ALA A 11 2.17 -8.14 5.41
C ALA A 11 3.45 -7.33 5.69
N VAL A 12 4.09 -6.78 4.66
CA VAL A 12 5.33 -6.00 4.80
C VAL A 12 5.00 -4.51 4.87
N PRO A 13 5.41 -3.80 5.93
CA PRO A 13 5.28 -2.34 5.98
C PRO A 13 6.17 -1.71 4.93
N GLY A 14 5.58 -1.15 3.88
CA GLY A 14 6.32 -0.46 2.85
C GLY A 14 5.48 -0.01 1.66
N PRO A 15 6.04 0.80 0.77
CA PRO A 15 5.39 1.18 -0.47
C PRO A 15 5.18 -0.06 -1.34
N LEU A 16 3.92 -0.30 -1.74
CA LEU A 16 3.53 -1.38 -2.65
C LEU A 16 4.22 -1.30 -4.02
N PHE A 17 4.98 -0.24 -4.32
CA PHE A 17 5.71 -0.07 -5.56
C PHE A 17 6.72 -1.20 -5.84
N THR A 18 7.28 -1.82 -4.81
CA THR A 18 8.19 -2.99 -4.96
C THR A 18 7.45 -4.23 -5.47
N PHE A 19 6.13 -4.30 -5.31
CA PHE A 19 5.30 -5.36 -5.89
C PHE A 19 5.33 -5.36 -7.41
N ALA A 20 5.59 -4.22 -8.06
CA ALA A 20 5.77 -4.15 -9.52
C ALA A 20 6.93 -5.04 -10.00
N ALA A 21 8.03 -5.11 -9.25
CA ALA A 21 9.15 -6.00 -9.57
C ALA A 21 8.77 -7.47 -9.42
N PHE A 22 8.04 -7.82 -8.35
CA PHE A 22 7.53 -9.17 -8.16
C PHE A 22 6.54 -9.57 -9.26
N LEU A 23 5.65 -8.67 -9.66
CA LEU A 23 4.72 -8.91 -10.78
C LEU A 23 5.48 -9.17 -12.07
N GLY A 24 6.40 -8.27 -12.46
CA GLY A 24 7.21 -8.47 -13.65
C GLY A 24 8.02 -9.76 -13.62
N ALA A 25 8.51 -10.17 -12.44
CA ALA A 25 9.24 -11.43 -12.30
C ALA A 25 8.36 -12.69 -12.34
N SER A 26 7.12 -12.59 -11.87
CA SER A 26 6.17 -13.71 -11.77
C SER A 26 5.22 -13.84 -12.96
N MET A 27 5.24 -12.89 -13.89
CA MET A 27 4.48 -12.95 -15.14
C MET A 27 4.99 -14.08 -16.05
N ASN A 28 4.04 -14.78 -16.69
CA ASN A 28 4.35 -15.83 -17.67
C ASN A 28 4.58 -15.29 -19.09
N GLN A 29 4.42 -13.98 -19.30
CA GLN A 29 4.64 -13.31 -20.59
C GLN A 29 6.07 -12.73 -20.63
N VAL A 30 6.72 -12.83 -21.79
CA VAL A 30 8.07 -12.28 -21.98
C VAL A 30 7.97 -10.76 -22.14
N PRO A 31 8.80 -9.95 -21.46
CA PRO A 31 9.89 -10.34 -20.56
C PRO A 31 9.42 -10.76 -19.16
N SER A 32 9.88 -11.92 -18.69
CA SER A 32 9.59 -12.50 -17.37
C SER A 32 10.87 -12.67 -16.52
N GLY A 33 10.73 -13.10 -15.26
CA GLY A 33 11.86 -13.28 -14.35
C GLY A 33 12.57 -11.96 -14.00
N TRP A 34 13.88 -11.99 -13.79
CA TRP A 34 14.65 -10.79 -13.40
C TRP A 34 14.49 -9.61 -14.36
N LEU A 35 14.43 -9.88 -15.67
CA LEU A 35 14.26 -8.84 -16.69
C LEU A 35 12.87 -8.21 -16.64
N GLY A 36 11.81 -9.02 -16.54
CA GLY A 36 10.45 -8.51 -16.37
C GLY A 36 10.31 -7.68 -15.09
N GLY A 37 10.91 -8.15 -13.99
CA GLY A 37 10.93 -7.43 -12.72
C GLY A 37 11.65 -6.08 -12.80
N LEU A 38 12.83 -6.03 -13.43
CA LEU A 38 13.57 -4.78 -13.64
C LEU A 38 12.80 -3.80 -14.53
N VAL A 39 12.18 -4.27 -15.61
CA VAL A 39 11.40 -3.42 -16.51
C VAL A 39 10.20 -2.81 -15.78
N CYS A 40 9.42 -3.63 -15.05
CA CYS A 40 8.27 -3.12 -14.28
C CYS A 40 8.69 -2.17 -13.16
N LEU A 41 9.83 -2.44 -12.50
CA LEU A 41 10.39 -1.56 -11.48
C LEU A 41 10.84 -0.22 -12.07
N LEU A 42 11.52 -0.23 -13.21
CA LEU A 42 11.89 1.01 -13.89
C LEU A 42 10.65 1.78 -14.36
N ALA A 43 9.66 1.08 -14.93
CA ALA A 43 8.44 1.71 -15.43
C ALA A 43 7.63 2.41 -14.33
N ILE A 44 7.55 1.84 -13.11
CA ILE A 44 6.80 2.47 -12.01
C ILE A 44 7.52 3.69 -11.42
N PHE A 45 8.86 3.69 -11.38
CA PHE A 45 9.65 4.78 -10.79
C PHE A 45 10.08 5.86 -11.80
N ALA A 46 10.24 5.53 -13.08
CA ALA A 46 10.63 6.46 -14.13
C ALA A 46 9.81 7.76 -14.17
N PRO A 47 8.46 7.76 -14.14
CA PRO A 47 7.70 9.01 -14.19
C PRO A 47 8.00 9.91 -12.99
N SER A 48 8.14 9.36 -11.78
CA SER A 48 8.50 10.13 -10.60
C SER A 48 9.90 10.73 -10.70
N PHE A 49 10.88 9.96 -11.19
CA PHE A 49 12.24 10.48 -11.41
C PHE A 49 12.27 11.58 -12.47
N LEU A 50 11.54 11.43 -13.58
CA LEU A 50 11.45 12.45 -14.62
C LEU A 50 10.80 13.73 -14.09
N LEU A 51 9.75 13.62 -13.27
CA LEU A 51 9.14 14.78 -12.62
C LEU A 51 10.12 15.49 -11.68
N ILE A 52 10.88 14.75 -10.88
CA ILE A 52 11.89 15.33 -9.97
C ILE A 52 12.96 16.06 -10.78
N VAL A 53 13.57 15.38 -11.76
CA VAL A 53 14.64 15.97 -12.60
C VAL A 53 14.13 17.17 -13.39
N GLY A 54 12.91 17.10 -13.93
CA GLY A 54 12.29 18.20 -14.66
C GLY A 54 11.88 19.38 -13.77
N ALA A 55 11.47 19.14 -12.53
CA ALA A 55 11.03 20.19 -11.61
C ALA A 55 12.18 20.82 -10.81
N LEU A 56 13.25 20.08 -10.52
CA LEU A 56 14.40 20.54 -9.73
C LEU A 56 14.98 21.90 -10.19
N PRO A 57 15.28 22.13 -11.48
CA PRO A 57 15.85 23.41 -11.93
C PRO A 57 14.91 24.60 -11.70
N PHE A 58 13.61 24.36 -11.59
CA PHE A 58 12.59 25.38 -11.38
C PHE A 58 12.01 25.39 -9.95
N TRP A 59 12.57 24.60 -9.03
CA TRP A 59 11.98 24.34 -7.72
C TRP A 59 11.73 25.62 -6.91
N GLU A 60 12.69 26.54 -6.88
CA GLU A 60 12.57 27.79 -6.13
C GLU A 60 11.47 28.71 -6.70
N SER A 61 11.28 28.71 -8.02
CA SER A 61 10.20 29.44 -8.69
C SER A 61 8.84 28.80 -8.44
N LEU A 62 8.75 27.48 -8.58
CA LEU A 62 7.53 26.70 -8.29
C LEU A 62 7.09 26.88 -6.83
N ARG A 63 8.03 26.84 -5.88
CA ARG A 63 7.74 26.97 -4.45
C ARG A 63 7.18 28.35 -4.09
N ARG A 64 7.53 29.40 -4.82
CA ARG A 64 7.03 30.77 -4.60
C ARG A 64 5.71 31.06 -5.31
N ASN A 65 5.28 30.19 -6.23
CA ASN A 65 4.04 30.37 -6.97
C ASN A 65 2.82 29.87 -6.16
N ILE A 66 1.90 30.79 -5.87
CA ILE A 66 0.65 30.50 -5.13
C ILE A 66 -0.17 29.39 -5.78
N ARG A 67 -0.24 29.33 -7.12
CA ARG A 67 -1.00 28.29 -7.83
C ARG A 67 -0.40 26.90 -7.62
N THR A 68 0.93 26.80 -7.63
CA THR A 68 1.63 25.55 -7.36
C THR A 68 1.43 25.10 -5.92
N GLN A 69 1.51 26.02 -4.95
CA GLN A 69 1.23 25.70 -3.55
C GLN A 69 -0.20 25.19 -3.35
N ALA A 70 -1.20 25.86 -3.96
CA ALA A 70 -2.59 25.43 -3.92
C ALA A 70 -2.79 24.06 -4.56
N ALA A 71 -2.14 23.80 -5.70
CA ALA A 71 -2.18 22.48 -6.35
C ALA A 71 -1.56 21.39 -5.46
N LEU A 72 -0.41 21.64 -4.81
CA LEU A 72 0.23 20.68 -3.90
C LEU A 72 -0.66 20.37 -2.67
N GLN A 73 -1.33 21.38 -2.12
CA GLN A 73 -2.30 21.18 -1.03
C GLN A 73 -3.50 20.35 -1.50
N GLY A 74 -4.03 20.63 -2.70
CA GLY A 74 -5.10 19.85 -3.32
C GLY A 74 -4.70 18.40 -3.56
N ILE A 75 -3.49 18.14 -4.02
CA ILE A 75 -2.94 16.79 -4.19
C ILE A 75 -2.87 16.08 -2.83
N ASN A 76 -2.34 16.73 -1.79
CA ASN A 76 -2.28 16.14 -0.45
C ASN A 76 -3.68 15.80 0.08
N ALA A 77 -4.66 16.69 -0.09
CA ALA A 77 -6.05 16.45 0.28
C ALA A 77 -6.66 15.28 -0.50
N ALA A 78 -6.40 15.20 -1.81
CA ALA A 78 -6.87 14.10 -2.65
C ALA A 78 -6.27 12.76 -2.23
N VAL A 79 -4.98 12.70 -1.87
CA VAL A 79 -4.32 11.49 -1.36
C VAL A 79 -4.97 11.04 -0.06
N VAL A 80 -5.21 11.95 0.89
CA VAL A 80 -5.90 11.61 2.14
C VAL A 80 -7.32 11.10 1.86
N GLY A 81 -8.05 11.74 0.95
CA GLY A 81 -9.39 11.31 0.53
C GLY A 81 -9.38 9.92 -0.13
N LEU A 82 -8.40 9.63 -0.97
CA LEU A 82 -8.21 8.31 -1.60
C LEU A 82 -7.86 7.23 -0.56
N LEU A 83 -7.00 7.54 0.41
CA LEU A 83 -6.69 6.60 1.50
C LEU A 83 -7.91 6.31 2.37
N LEU A 84 -8.71 7.33 2.68
CA LEU A 84 -9.96 7.18 3.39
C LEU A 84 -10.98 6.36 2.58
N ALA A 85 -11.10 6.64 1.28
CA ALA A 85 -11.96 5.88 0.39
C ALA A 85 -11.55 4.41 0.30
N ALA A 86 -10.24 4.13 0.20
CA ALA A 86 -9.70 2.77 0.20
C ALA A 86 -9.92 2.05 1.54
N LEU A 87 -9.83 2.77 2.65
CA LEU A 87 -10.14 2.26 3.99
C LEU A 87 -11.62 1.86 4.09
N TYR A 88 -12.53 2.64 3.52
CA TYR A 88 -13.95 2.29 3.49
C TYR A 88 -14.21 1.13 2.51
N GLN A 89 -13.82 1.29 1.25
CA GLN A 89 -14.00 0.30 0.19
C GLN A 89 -12.65 0.06 -0.54
N PRO A 90 -12.10 -1.17 -0.53
CA PRO A 90 -12.72 -2.42 -0.09
C PRO A 90 -12.44 -2.79 1.37
N VAL A 91 -11.50 -2.14 2.07
CA VAL A 91 -10.91 -2.67 3.32
C VAL A 91 -11.97 -2.92 4.39
N TRP A 92 -12.74 -1.91 4.77
CA TRP A 92 -13.77 -2.05 5.80
C TRP A 92 -14.89 -2.98 5.35
N THR A 93 -15.44 -2.73 4.16
CA THR A 93 -16.60 -3.46 3.62
C THR A 93 -16.33 -4.94 3.34
N SER A 94 -15.07 -5.33 3.15
CA SER A 94 -14.70 -6.74 2.87
C SER A 94 -14.13 -7.46 4.07
N ALA A 95 -13.65 -6.73 5.10
CA ALA A 95 -13.05 -7.34 6.28
C ALA A 95 -13.98 -7.41 7.50
N VAL A 96 -14.94 -6.49 7.63
CA VAL A 96 -15.82 -6.40 8.82
C VAL A 96 -17.24 -6.80 8.43
N LEU A 97 -17.56 -8.09 8.60
CA LEU A 97 -18.86 -8.65 8.24
C LEU A 97 -19.70 -9.01 9.48
N ALA A 98 -19.04 -9.34 10.59
CA ALA A 98 -19.65 -9.70 11.85
C ALA A 98 -19.08 -8.86 13.03
N PRO A 99 -19.79 -8.77 14.17
CA PRO A 99 -19.33 -8.05 15.36
C PRO A 99 -17.97 -8.53 15.91
N GLN A 100 -17.67 -9.82 15.72
CA GLN A 100 -16.38 -10.42 16.09
C GLN A 100 -15.21 -9.90 15.25
N ASP A 101 -15.43 -9.64 13.95
CA ASP A 101 -14.41 -9.10 13.04
C ASP A 101 -14.04 -7.68 13.45
N PHE A 102 -15.05 -6.89 13.85
CA PHE A 102 -14.84 -5.56 14.40
C PHE A 102 -14.00 -5.59 15.69
N GLY A 103 -14.27 -6.56 16.57
CA GLY A 103 -13.48 -6.78 17.79
C GLY A 103 -12.01 -7.07 17.49
N LEU A 104 -11.74 -7.98 16.54
CA LEU A 104 -10.39 -8.29 16.09
C LEU A 104 -9.70 -7.07 15.45
N ALA A 105 -10.41 -6.31 14.61
CA ALA A 105 -9.88 -5.10 14.00
C ALA A 105 -9.51 -4.04 15.04
N LEU A 106 -10.31 -3.88 16.09
CA LEU A 106 -10.03 -2.94 17.18
C LEU A 106 -8.79 -3.37 17.98
N VAL A 107 -8.65 -4.65 18.30
CA VAL A 107 -7.46 -5.19 18.98
C VAL A 107 -6.21 -5.00 18.12
N ALA A 108 -6.30 -5.27 16.81
CA ALA A 108 -5.20 -5.04 15.87
C ALA A 108 -4.80 -3.55 15.80
N LEU A 109 -5.77 -2.65 15.81
CA LEU A 109 -5.54 -1.20 15.83
C LEU A 109 -4.83 -0.77 17.11
N VAL A 110 -5.25 -1.27 18.28
CA VAL A 110 -4.60 -0.99 19.56
C VAL A 110 -3.16 -1.54 19.58
N ALA A 111 -2.96 -2.75 19.08
CA ALA A 111 -1.66 -3.38 18.95
C ALA A 111 -0.67 -2.55 18.11
N LEU A 112 -1.15 -1.93 17.03
CA LEU A 112 -0.34 -1.06 16.18
C LEU A 112 -0.11 0.33 16.78
N MET A 113 -1.15 0.97 17.31
CA MET A 113 -1.07 2.38 17.77
C MET A 113 -0.44 2.52 19.15
N PHE A 114 -0.79 1.66 20.10
CA PHE A 114 -0.36 1.78 21.49
C PHE A 114 0.82 0.87 21.81
N TRP A 115 0.79 -0.38 21.35
CA TRP A 115 1.89 -1.33 21.60
C TRP A 115 3.02 -1.26 20.57
N LYS A 116 2.82 -0.50 19.47
CA LYS A 116 3.81 -0.31 18.40
C LYS A 116 4.38 -1.64 17.90
N LEU A 117 3.57 -2.69 17.91
CA LEU A 117 3.98 -4.00 17.44
C LEU A 117 4.29 -3.93 15.94
N PRO A 118 5.29 -4.69 15.47
CA PRO A 118 5.61 -4.67 14.05
C PRO A 118 4.41 -5.20 13.24
N PRO A 119 4.04 -4.54 12.12
CA PRO A 119 2.82 -4.86 11.38
C PRO A 119 2.71 -6.33 10.93
N TRP A 120 3.83 -6.97 10.58
CA TRP A 120 3.84 -8.37 10.17
C TRP A 120 3.36 -9.31 11.29
N LEU A 121 3.67 -9.01 12.56
CA LEU A 121 3.26 -9.81 13.70
C LEU A 121 1.76 -9.68 13.95
N VAL A 122 1.24 -8.45 13.81
CA VAL A 122 -0.20 -8.19 13.90
C VAL A 122 -0.96 -8.95 12.82
N VAL A 123 -0.49 -8.91 11.57
CA VAL A 123 -1.11 -9.65 10.45
C VAL A 123 -1.13 -11.16 10.70
N VAL A 124 -0.01 -11.75 11.15
CA VAL A 124 0.04 -13.18 11.48
C VAL A 124 -0.91 -13.51 12.63
N SER A 125 -0.95 -12.69 13.69
CA SER A 125 -1.81 -12.94 14.84
C SER A 125 -3.30 -12.84 14.49
N CYS A 126 -3.69 -11.87 13.66
CA CYS A 126 -5.06 -11.73 13.15
C CYS A 126 -5.43 -12.90 12.23
N GLY A 127 -4.50 -13.37 11.39
CA GLY A 127 -4.72 -14.52 10.52
C GLY A 127 -4.98 -15.81 11.32
N VAL A 128 -4.20 -16.06 12.37
CA VAL A 128 -4.40 -17.21 13.27
C VAL A 128 -5.71 -17.07 14.06
N ALA A 129 -6.00 -15.89 14.60
CA ALA A 129 -7.24 -15.64 15.34
C ALA A 129 -8.49 -15.81 14.47
N GLY A 130 -8.47 -15.31 13.23
CA GLY A 130 -9.55 -15.49 12.26
C GLY A 130 -9.75 -16.95 11.86
N TRP A 131 -8.65 -17.70 11.66
CA TRP A 131 -8.74 -19.14 11.38
C TRP A 131 -9.36 -19.93 12.54
N LEU A 132 -8.96 -19.64 13.78
CA LEU A 132 -9.53 -20.28 14.96
C LEU A 132 -11.02 -19.96 15.14
N LEU A 133 -11.43 -18.70 14.90
CA LEU A 133 -12.85 -18.32 14.93
C LEU A 133 -13.66 -19.01 13.84
N SER A 134 -13.08 -19.21 12.65
CA SER A 134 -13.74 -19.92 11.54
C SER A 134 -13.94 -21.42 11.80
N LEU A 135 -13.20 -22.02 12.74
CA LEU A 135 -13.37 -23.41 13.16
C LEU A 135 -14.37 -23.59 14.30
N ALA A 136 -14.64 -22.51 15.04
CA ALA A 136 -15.53 -22.51 16.21
C ALA A 136 -16.99 -22.16 15.86
N LEU A 137 -17.24 -21.70 14.63
CA LEU A 137 -18.55 -21.37 14.05
C LEU A 137 -18.89 -22.35 12.92
#